data_AF-A0A924UHC7-F1
#
_entry.id   AF-A0A924UHC7-F1
#
_cell.length_a   1.000
_cell.length_b   1.000
_cell.length_c   1.000
_cell.angle_alpha   90.00
_cell.angle_beta   90.00
_cell.angle_gamma   90.00
#
_symmetry.space_group_name_H-M   'P 1'
#
loop_
_entity.id
_entity.type
_entity.pdbx_description
1 polymer ?
#
loop_
_entity_poly.entity_id
_entity_poly.type
_entity_poly.pdbx_seq_one_letter_code
_entity_poly.pdbx_strand_id
1 'polypeptide(L)' 'LVDGTVVPCCLDKEGNIPLGQIQEQSLLDILASERAQNILKGFKQKKLIENLCQRCQYIERFQSH' A
#
# COMPACT_ATOMS: atom_id res chain seq x y z
N LEU A 1 12.17 -0.06 -6.66
CA LEU A 1 12.58 0.90 -5.60
C LEU A 1 13.85 0.42 -4.95
N VAL A 2 14.84 1.29 -4.77
CA VAL A 2 16.16 1.01 -4.15
C VAL A 2 16.63 2.14 -3.23
N ASP A 3 15.87 3.24 -3.18
CA ASP A 3 16.13 4.48 -2.46
C ASP A 3 15.67 4.43 -0.99
N GLY A 4 14.96 3.38 -0.59
CA GLY A 4 14.41 3.22 0.76
C GLY A 4 13.01 3.83 0.95
N THR A 5 12.35 4.22 -0.15
CA THR A 5 10.91 4.48 -0.16
C THR A 5 10.15 3.19 0.15
N VAL A 6 9.31 3.23 1.19
CA VAL A 6 8.40 2.14 1.56
C VAL A 6 7.07 2.31 0.82
N VAL A 7 6.63 1.24 0.17
CA VAL A 7 5.36 1.16 -0.57
C VAL A 7 4.49 0.02 -0.06
N PRO A 8 3.16 0.08 -0.23
CA PRO A 8 2.25 -0.91 0.34
C PRO A 8 2.22 -2.25 -0.43
N CYS A 9 2.75 -2.30 -1.65
CA CYS A 9 2.55 -3.45 -2.54
C CYS A 9 3.71 -3.61 -3.51
N CYS A 10 4.09 -4.86 -3.80
CA CYS A 10 5.10 -5.18 -4.80
C CYS A 10 4.71 -4.77 -6.24
N LEU A 11 3.41 -4.58 -6.51
CA LEU A 11 2.91 -4.13 -7.81
C LEU A 11 3.07 -2.62 -8.03
N ASP A 12 3.38 -1.87 -6.97
CA ASP A 12 3.69 -0.44 -7.07
C ASP A 12 5.16 -0.21 -7.45
N LYS A 13 5.57 -0.78 -8.60
CA LYS A 13 6.96 -0.75 -9.07
C LYS A 13 7.51 0.67 -9.30
N GLU A 14 6.64 1.60 -9.64
CA GLU A 14 6.97 3.01 -9.90
C GLU A 14 6.95 3.86 -8.62
N GLY A 15 6.53 3.29 -7.48
CA GLY A 15 6.48 4.01 -6.21
C GLY A 15 5.41 5.10 -6.13
N ASN A 16 4.26 4.91 -6.77
CA ASN A 16 3.18 5.91 -6.80
C ASN A 16 2.43 6.04 -5.46
N ILE A 17 2.62 5.08 -4.54
CA ILE A 17 1.98 5.04 -3.23
C ILE A 17 3.06 5.04 -2.15
N PRO A 18 3.84 6.13 -1.99
CA PRO A 18 4.83 6.22 -0.93
C PRO A 18 4.10 6.28 0.43
N LEU A 19 4.53 5.42 1.36
CA LEU A 19 4.09 5.43 2.76
C LEU A 19 5.08 6.19 3.65
N GLY A 20 6.34 6.24 3.26
CA GLY A 20 7.41 6.92 3.99
C GLY A 20 8.79 6.47 3.52
N GLN A 21 9.83 7.07 4.10
CA GLN A 21 11.23 6.72 3.84
C GLN A 21 11.86 6.14 5.10
N ILE A 22 12.53 4.99 4.96
CA ILE A 22 13.13 4.28 6.09
C ILE A 22 14.32 5.03 6.73
N GLN A 23 14.89 6.01 6.02
CA GLN A 23 15.97 6.86 6.54
C GLN A 23 15.45 7.95 7.49
N GLU A 24 14.18 8.32 7.38
CA GLU A 24 13.57 9.42 8.14
C GLU A 24 12.79 8.94 9.36
N GLN A 25 12.20 7.74 9.28
CA GLN A 25 11.29 7.20 10.28
C GLN A 25 11.39 5.67 10.35
N SER A 26 11.08 5.11 11.51
CA SER A 26 11.08 3.65 11.68
C SER A 26 9.99 3.01 10.83
N LEU A 27 10.17 1.75 10.45
CA LEU A 27 9.14 1.01 9.71
C LEU A 27 7.81 0.95 10.49
N LEU A 28 7.86 0.88 11.82
CA LEU A 28 6.66 0.85 12.65
C LEU A 28 5.88 2.17 12.54
N ASP A 29 6.58 3.30 12.54
CA ASP A 29 5.96 4.62 12.38
C ASP A 29 5.35 4.78 10.98
N ILE A 30 6.05 4.33 9.94
CA ILE A 30 5.54 4.31 8.56
C ILE A 30 4.25 3.48 8.46
N LEU A 31 4.22 2.30 9.09
CA LEU A 31 3.04 1.43 9.10
C LEU A 31 1.91 1.99 9.97
N ALA A 32 2.21 2.81 10.98
CA ALA A 32 1.24 3.52 11.80
C ALA A 32 0.68 4.78 11.12
N SER A 33 1.29 5.24 10.02
CA SER A 33 0.83 6.41 9.27
C SER A 33 -0.63 6.30 8.84
N GLU A 34 -1.31 7.44 8.77
CA GLU A 34 -2.73 7.49 8.39
C GLU A 34 -3.00 6.80 7.05
N ARG A 35 -2.14 7.03 6.05
CA ARG A 35 -2.28 6.42 4.72
C ARG A 35 -2.20 4.89 4.78
N ALA A 36 -1.18 4.35 5.46
CA ALA A 36 -1.02 2.89 5.62
C ALA A 36 -2.21 2.27 6.37
N GLN A 37 -2.68 2.92 7.44
CA GLN A 37 -3.85 2.49 8.20
C GLN A 37 -5.14 2.55 7.39
N ASN A 38 -5.31 3.58 6.56
CA ASN A 38 -6.47 3.72 5.67
C ASN A 38 -6.48 2.63 4.60
N ILE A 39 -5.32 2.27 4.03
CA ILE A 39 -5.21 1.17 3.07
C ILE A 39 -5.63 -0.15 3.74
N LEU A 40 -5.10 -0.42 4.93
CA LEU A 40 -5.43 -1.62 5.71
C LEU A 40 -6.93 -1.69 6.05
N LYS A 41 -7.52 -0.60 6.54
CA LYS A 41 -8.95 -0.52 6.85
C LYS A 41 -9.80 -0.68 5.59
N GLY A 42 -9.39 -0.07 4.48
CA GLY A 42 -10.03 -0.19 3.18
C GLY A 42 -10.12 -1.64 2.74
N PHE A 43 -9.00 -2.37 2.74
CA PHE A 43 -9.01 -3.80 2.39
C PHE A 43 -9.92 -4.63 3.30
N LYS A 44 -9.90 -4.41 4.62
CA LYS A 44 -10.80 -5.10 5.57
C LYS A 44 -12.28 -4.84 5.28
N GLN A 45 -12.60 -3.66 4.74
CA GLN A 45 -13.96 -3.25 4.39
C GLN A 45 -14.31 -3.48 2.91
N LYS A 46 -13.45 -4.18 2.15
CA LYS A 46 -13.58 -4.37 0.69
C LYS A 46 -13.68 -3.04 -0.09
N LYS A 47 -13.06 -1.98 0.41
CA LYS A 47 -12.98 -0.65 -0.21
C LYS A 47 -11.56 -0.36 -0.70
N LEU A 48 -11.41 -0.18 -2.00
CA LEU A 48 -10.12 0.13 -2.63
C LEU A 48 -9.91 1.64 -2.65
N ILE A 49 -9.01 2.14 -1.81
CA ILE A 49 -8.82 3.59 -1.63
C ILE A 49 -7.72 4.18 -2.53
N GLU A 50 -6.76 3.37 -2.97
CA GLU A 50 -5.66 3.80 -3.84
C GLU A 50 -5.98 3.49 -5.31
N ASN A 51 -5.61 4.40 -6.20
CA ASN A 51 -5.87 4.28 -7.65
C ASN A 51 -5.29 3.02 -8.27
N LEU A 52 -4.08 2.61 -7.84
CA LEU A 52 -3.45 1.37 -8.32
C LEU A 52 -4.32 0.17 -7.96
N CYS A 53 -4.79 0.09 -6.71
CA CYS A 53 -5.61 -1.01 -6.23
C CYS A 53 -6.94 -1.11 -6.97
N GLN A 54 -7.59 0.02 -7.29
CA GLN A 54 -8.86 0.07 -8.03
C GLN A 54 -8.78 -0.50 -9.46
N ARG A 55 -7.57 -0.55 -10.05
CA ARG A 55 -7.33 -1.05 -11.41
C ARG A 55 -6.48 -2.33 -11.40
N CYS A 56 -6.15 -2.85 -10.22
CA CYS A 56 -5.24 -3.96 -10.03
C CYS A 56 -5.95 -5.30 -10.24
N GLN A 57 -5.68 -5.98 -11.35
CA GLN A 57 -6.26 -7.30 -11.63
C GLN A 57 -5.79 -8.39 -10.65
N TYR A 58 -4.64 -8.20 -9.99
CA TYR A 58 -4.14 -9.17 -8.99
C TYR A 58 -5.11 -9.33 -7.80
N ILE A 59 -5.95 -8.32 -7.52
CA ILE A 59 -6.94 -8.42 -6.46
C ILE A 59 -8.03 -9.45 -6.77
N GLU A 60 -8.28 -9.71 -8.06
CA GLU A 60 -9.27 -10.69 -8.53
C GLU A 60 -8.80 -12.12 -8.28
N ARG A 61 -7.48 -12.36 -8.19
CA ARG A 61 -6.90 -13.68 -7.90
C ARG A 61 -7.44 -14.30 -6.62
N PHE A 62 -7.79 -13.48 -5.63
CA PHE A 62 -8.25 -13.92 -4.32
C PHE A 62 -9.77 -13.80 -4.16
N GLN A 63 -10.49 -13.42 -5.22
CA GLN A 63 -11.94 -13.50 -5.24
C GLN A 63 -12.32 -14.97 -5.41
N SER A 64 -12.60 -15.61 -4.28
CA SER A 64 -13.23 -16.94 -4.25
C SER A 64 -14.74 -16.73 -4.37
N HIS A 65 -15.38 -17.51 -5.23
CA HIS A 65 -16.83 -17.67 -5.31
C HIS A 65 -17.46 -18.04 -3.97
#